data_AF-A0A3N1Q3P9-F1
#
_entry.id   AF-A0A3N1Q3P9-F1
#
_cell.length_a   1.000
_cell.length_b   1.000
_cell.length_c   1.000
_cell.angle_alpha   90.00
_cell.angle_beta   90.00
_cell.angle_gamma   90.00
#
_symmetry.space_group_name_H-M   'P 1'
#
loop_
_entity.id
_entity.type
_entity.pdbx_description
1 polymer ?
#
loop_
_entity_poly.entity_id
_entity_poly.type
_entity_poly.pdbx_seq_one_letter_code
_entity_poly.pdbx_strand_id
1 'polypeptide(L)'
;MSTSPAAPASCSCCGEPLADERRIDLRFGLPDVAFELPEEARRSPGPSALLALDGAGFFVRCLLPVRLTGETELVLGTWVEVDEETFLHTAAVWEDEAAYPGLVVRGRLANAVRPWGEEVLGAEFTGRISDPGELPYLVEGNDPAAVRLLGETWDRDHVLARFPHPLPVAVRTDLDEGWSVERTAGFSARFENGADQFAAADRSVAVGLFQDTEPGRTAEGFLAALLERAPEVPEGQHHTERLPDGGVRYAFWFAPRDTGRTRHELTAYAVEPDGSAAGLFCSYEDPGQHAWALHVWRSLRREAVVTSR
;
A
#
# COMPACT_ATOMS: atom_id res chain seq x y z
N MET A 1 -5.13 -18.07 -28.52
CA MET A 1 -4.21 -18.40 -27.41
C MET A 1 -5.00 -18.22 -26.13
N SER A 2 -5.36 -19.31 -25.47
CA SER A 2 -6.08 -19.26 -24.19
C SER A 2 -5.17 -18.72 -23.11
N THR A 3 -5.56 -17.60 -22.51
CA THR A 3 -5.01 -17.09 -21.26
C THR A 3 -5.31 -18.13 -20.17
N SER A 4 -4.27 -18.75 -19.61
CA SER A 4 -4.43 -19.52 -18.37
C SER A 4 -4.89 -18.57 -17.26
N PRO A 5 -5.88 -18.95 -16.43
CA PRO A 5 -6.23 -18.16 -15.26
C PRO A 5 -5.03 -18.13 -14.30
N ALA A 6 -4.70 -16.95 -13.79
CA ALA A 6 -3.71 -16.78 -12.74
C ALA A 6 -4.16 -17.61 -11.51
N ALA A 7 -3.22 -18.33 -10.90
CA ALA A 7 -3.49 -19.00 -9.63
C ALA A 7 -3.89 -17.95 -8.58
N PRO A 8 -4.88 -18.22 -7.70
CA PRO A 8 -5.27 -17.28 -6.67
C PRO A 8 -4.05 -16.94 -5.82
N ALA A 9 -3.74 -15.65 -5.73
CA ALA A 9 -2.67 -15.18 -4.87
C ALA A 9 -3.00 -15.60 -3.42
N SER A 10 -2.02 -16.07 -2.67
CA SER A 10 -2.19 -16.46 -1.26
C SER A 10 -1.61 -15.38 -0.36
N CYS A 11 -2.28 -15.09 0.76
CA CYS A 11 -1.79 -14.15 1.75
C CYS A 11 -0.42 -14.58 2.29
N SER A 12 0.60 -13.72 2.27
CA SER A 12 1.93 -14.03 2.80
C SER A 12 1.98 -14.11 4.33
N CYS A 13 0.94 -13.65 5.03
CA CYS A 13 0.83 -13.71 6.49
C CYS A 13 0.24 -15.04 6.99
N CYS A 14 -0.77 -15.58 6.30
CA CYS A 14 -1.49 -16.78 6.76
C CYS A 14 -1.59 -17.92 5.74
N GLY A 15 -1.21 -17.70 4.48
CA GLY A 15 -1.26 -18.72 3.41
C GLY A 15 -2.65 -18.97 2.82
N GLU A 16 -3.70 -18.32 3.33
CA GLU A 16 -5.06 -18.47 2.81
C GLU A 16 -5.20 -17.86 1.40
N PRO A 17 -6.00 -18.46 0.51
CA PRO A 17 -6.29 -17.89 -0.80
C PRO A 17 -6.94 -16.53 -0.62
N LEU A 18 -6.44 -15.54 -1.36
CA LEU A 18 -7.01 -14.20 -1.37
C LEU A 18 -8.39 -14.29 -2.02
N ALA A 19 -9.43 -14.26 -1.18
CA ALA A 19 -10.82 -14.24 -1.59
C ALA A 19 -11.15 -12.87 -2.17
N ASP A 20 -11.84 -12.88 -3.32
CA ASP A 20 -12.37 -11.72 -4.06
C ASP A 20 -11.39 -10.55 -4.23
N GLU A 21 -10.76 -10.43 -5.40
CA GLU A 21 -9.92 -9.26 -5.74
C GLU A 21 -10.64 -7.91 -5.62
N ARG A 22 -11.99 -7.92 -5.54
CA ARG A 22 -12.84 -6.75 -5.37
C ARG A 22 -13.02 -6.35 -3.90
N ARG A 23 -12.62 -7.17 -2.93
CA ARG A 23 -12.64 -6.81 -1.51
C ARG A 23 -11.25 -6.99 -0.89
N ILE A 24 -10.74 -5.93 -0.30
CA ILE A 24 -9.44 -5.91 0.36
C ILE A 24 -9.66 -5.63 1.84
N ASP A 25 -9.36 -6.59 2.70
CA ASP A 25 -9.47 -6.41 4.15
C ASP A 25 -8.10 -6.06 4.74
N LEU A 26 -8.02 -4.92 5.43
CA LEU A 26 -6.85 -4.48 6.19
C LEU A 26 -7.25 -4.19 7.63
N ARG A 27 -6.33 -4.36 8.57
CA ARG A 27 -6.64 -4.14 10.00
C ARG A 27 -5.58 -3.30 10.70
N PHE A 28 -6.03 -2.35 11.49
CA PHE A 28 -5.20 -1.64 12.48
C PHE A 28 -5.07 -2.50 13.72
N GLY A 29 -3.83 -2.68 14.20
CA GLY A 29 -3.57 -3.51 15.38
C GLY A 29 -4.22 -2.96 16.66
N LEU A 30 -4.10 -1.65 16.87
CA LEU A 30 -4.52 -0.91 18.07
C LEU A 30 -5.03 0.49 17.67
N PRO A 31 -5.80 1.20 18.51
CA PRO A 31 -6.04 2.62 18.33
C PRO A 31 -4.72 3.40 18.49
N ASP A 32 -4.61 4.56 17.84
CA ASP A 32 -3.33 5.28 17.74
C ASP A 32 -2.79 5.71 19.11
N VAL A 33 -3.68 6.14 20.02
CA VAL A 33 -3.34 6.52 21.40
C VAL A 33 -2.69 5.38 22.21
N ALA A 34 -2.90 4.12 21.83
CA ALA A 34 -2.30 2.98 22.53
C ALA A 34 -0.78 2.87 22.33
N PHE A 35 -0.21 3.52 21.31
CA PHE A 35 1.23 3.55 21.06
C PHE A 35 1.96 4.56 21.95
N GLU A 36 1.23 5.50 22.57
CA GLU A 36 1.78 6.49 23.51
C GLU A 36 1.75 6.00 24.96
N LEU A 37 1.02 4.92 25.23
CA LEU A 37 0.83 4.35 26.57
C LEU A 37 1.67 3.08 26.78
N PRO A 38 2.08 2.82 28.04
CA PRO A 38 2.72 1.57 28.40
C PRO A 38 1.78 0.37 28.17
N GLU A 39 2.33 -0.80 27.86
CA GLU A 39 1.53 -1.99 27.55
C GLU A 39 0.64 -2.42 28.74
N GLU A 40 1.10 -2.17 29.97
CA GLU A 40 0.37 -2.47 31.20
C GLU A 40 -0.89 -1.63 31.38
N ALA A 41 -1.03 -0.50 30.66
CA ALA A 41 -2.25 0.29 30.66
C ALA A 41 -3.38 -0.36 29.84
N ARG A 42 -3.07 -1.42 29.07
CA ARG A 42 -4.04 -2.08 28.20
C ARG A 42 -4.80 -3.15 28.96
N ARG A 43 -6.12 -3.06 28.92
CA ARG A 43 -7.04 -4.09 29.43
C ARG A 43 -7.95 -4.55 28.31
N SER A 44 -8.03 -5.86 28.10
CA SER A 44 -8.89 -6.44 27.07
C SER A 44 -9.93 -7.34 27.74
N PRO A 45 -11.00 -6.76 28.33
CA PRO A 45 -12.04 -7.53 28.97
C PRO A 45 -12.89 -8.23 27.89
N GLY A 46 -12.54 -9.47 27.58
CA GLY A 46 -13.32 -10.34 26.70
C GLY A 46 -12.77 -10.41 25.26
N PRO A 47 -13.60 -10.23 24.22
CA PRO A 47 -13.23 -10.45 22.83
C PRO A 47 -12.12 -9.50 22.36
N SER A 48 -11.33 -9.94 21.38
CA SER A 48 -10.24 -9.15 20.78
C SER A 48 -10.68 -7.84 20.09
N ALA A 49 -11.98 -7.58 20.05
CA ALA A 49 -12.60 -6.37 19.52
C ALA A 49 -12.87 -5.31 20.61
N LEU A 50 -12.57 -5.58 21.88
CA LEU A 50 -12.74 -4.66 22.99
C LEU A 50 -11.41 -4.32 23.65
N LEU A 51 -11.14 -3.03 23.81
CA LEU A 51 -9.93 -2.53 24.45
C LEU A 51 -10.28 -1.37 25.38
N ALA A 52 -9.93 -1.50 26.64
CA ALA A 52 -9.91 -0.40 27.60
C ALA A 52 -8.44 0.01 27.83
N LEU A 53 -8.18 1.31 27.81
CA LEU A 53 -6.86 1.89 28.03
C LEU A 53 -6.92 2.79 29.27
N ASP A 54 -6.22 2.38 30.32
CA ASP A 54 -6.12 3.15 31.57
C ASP A 54 -5.52 4.54 31.24
N GLY A 55 -6.32 5.60 31.42
CA GLY A 55 -5.93 6.99 31.13
C GLY A 55 -6.24 7.50 29.73
N ALA A 56 -6.82 6.69 28.84
CA ALA A 56 -7.24 7.12 27.50
C ALA A 56 -8.72 6.87 27.19
N GLY A 57 -9.29 5.73 27.57
CA GLY A 57 -10.72 5.47 27.35
C GLY A 57 -11.05 4.04 26.93
N PHE A 58 -12.20 3.88 26.27
CA PHE A 58 -12.76 2.60 25.85
C PHE A 58 -12.92 2.54 24.34
N PHE A 59 -12.58 1.40 23.75
CA PHE A 59 -12.50 1.25 22.30
C PHE A 59 -13.16 -0.05 21.85
N VAL A 60 -13.97 0.07 20.80
CA VAL A 60 -14.62 -1.05 20.12
C VAL A 60 -14.11 -1.13 18.69
N ARG A 61 -13.73 -2.32 18.24
CA ARG A 61 -13.29 -2.55 16.88
C ARG A 61 -14.48 -2.64 15.94
N CYS A 62 -14.42 -1.87 14.86
CA CYS A 62 -15.44 -1.81 13.81
C CYS A 62 -14.80 -1.98 12.43
N LEU A 63 -15.62 -2.23 11.40
CA LEU A 63 -15.22 -2.30 10.00
C LEU A 63 -15.62 -0.99 9.31
N LEU A 64 -14.64 -0.31 8.72
CA LEU A 64 -14.86 0.88 7.92
C LEU A 64 -14.80 0.49 6.43
N PRO A 65 -15.94 0.41 5.72
CA PRO A 65 -15.96 0.17 4.30
C PRO A 65 -15.62 1.47 3.53
N VAL A 66 -14.69 1.37 2.59
CA VAL A 66 -14.29 2.44 1.70
C VAL A 66 -14.47 1.98 0.26
N ARG A 67 -15.26 2.74 -0.50
CA ARG A 67 -15.48 2.48 -1.93
C ARG A 67 -14.33 3.03 -2.74
N LEU A 68 -13.73 2.18 -3.57
CA LEU A 68 -12.64 2.53 -4.46
C LEU A 68 -13.06 2.43 -5.93
N THR A 69 -12.33 3.14 -6.81
CA THR A 69 -12.49 3.01 -8.26
C THR A 69 -12.27 1.57 -8.73
N GLY A 70 -12.92 1.18 -9.84
CA GLY A 70 -12.83 -0.18 -10.38
C GLY A 70 -13.64 -1.23 -9.61
N GLU A 71 -14.75 -0.83 -8.98
CA GLU A 71 -15.64 -1.72 -8.19
C GLU A 71 -14.90 -2.45 -7.07
N THR A 72 -13.82 -1.87 -6.54
CA THR A 72 -13.05 -2.42 -5.42
C THR A 72 -13.54 -1.80 -4.12
N GLU A 73 -13.67 -2.60 -3.07
CA GLU A 73 -13.97 -2.17 -1.71
C GLU A 73 -12.75 -2.46 -0.82
N LEU A 74 -12.35 -1.46 -0.04
CA LEU A 74 -11.38 -1.62 1.04
C LEU A 74 -12.15 -1.64 2.36
N VAL A 75 -12.03 -2.71 3.13
CA VAL A 75 -12.63 -2.82 4.46
C VAL A 75 -11.54 -2.74 5.52
N LEU A 76 -11.60 -1.70 6.34
CA LEU A 76 -10.61 -1.40 7.37
C LEU A 76 -11.13 -1.80 8.75
N GLY A 77 -10.51 -2.81 9.37
CA GLY A 77 -10.68 -3.08 10.79
C GLY A 77 -10.04 -1.98 11.63
N THR A 78 -10.84 -1.03 12.07
CA THR A 78 -10.45 0.19 12.79
C THR A 78 -10.99 0.20 14.22
N TRP A 79 -10.44 1.04 15.07
CA TRP A 79 -10.94 1.26 16.43
C TRP A 79 -11.81 2.51 16.50
N VAL A 80 -12.86 2.42 17.31
CA VAL A 80 -13.77 3.53 17.63
C VAL A 80 -13.73 3.76 19.13
N GLU A 81 -13.38 4.96 19.56
CA GLU A 81 -13.50 5.42 20.94
C GLU A 81 -14.98 5.60 21.28
N VAL A 82 -15.41 4.98 22.38
CA VAL A 82 -16.79 4.98 22.86
C VAL A 82 -16.84 5.37 24.33
N ASP A 83 -18.03 5.71 24.82
CA ASP A 83 -18.25 5.83 26.25
C ASP A 83 -18.25 4.46 26.96
N GLU A 84 -18.08 4.49 28.29
CA GLU A 84 -18.03 3.28 29.12
C GLU A 84 -19.33 2.46 29.04
N GLU A 85 -20.49 3.13 28.93
CA GLU A 85 -21.79 2.47 28.83
C GLU A 85 -21.89 1.63 27.56
N THR A 86 -21.54 2.20 26.41
CA THR A 86 -21.50 1.52 25.11
C THR A 86 -20.50 0.37 25.14
N PHE A 87 -19.33 0.56 25.76
CA PHE A 87 -18.32 -0.48 25.91
C PHE A 87 -18.82 -1.68 26.73
N LEU A 88 -19.39 -1.41 27.91
CA LEU A 88 -19.93 -2.45 28.79
C LEU A 88 -21.13 -3.16 28.17
N HIS A 89 -22.01 -2.42 27.47
CA HIS A 89 -23.11 -3.02 26.72
C HIS A 89 -22.60 -3.94 25.61
N THR A 90 -21.62 -3.48 24.83
CA THR A 90 -20.99 -4.29 23.77
C THR A 90 -20.40 -5.58 24.33
N ALA A 91 -19.69 -5.51 25.46
CA ALA A 91 -19.15 -6.67 26.15
C ALA A 91 -20.25 -7.65 26.60
N ALA A 92 -21.39 -7.13 27.07
CA ALA A 92 -22.50 -7.94 27.56
C ALA A 92 -23.23 -8.69 26.44
N VAL A 93 -23.35 -8.10 25.25
CA VAL A 93 -24.09 -8.70 24.12
C VAL A 93 -23.22 -9.49 23.15
N TRP A 94 -21.89 -9.48 23.31
CA TRP A 94 -20.95 -10.01 22.31
C TRP A 94 -21.18 -11.49 21.95
N GLU A 95 -21.43 -12.32 22.96
CA GLU A 95 -21.65 -13.77 22.80
C GLU A 95 -23.15 -14.12 22.78
N ASP A 96 -24.03 -13.11 22.78
CA ASP A 96 -25.49 -13.31 22.72
C ASP A 96 -25.95 -13.24 21.26
N GLU A 97 -26.11 -14.40 20.63
CA GLU A 97 -26.55 -14.51 19.22
C GLU A 97 -27.88 -13.79 18.92
N ALA A 98 -28.74 -13.61 19.92
CA ALA A 98 -30.03 -12.93 19.75
C ALA A 98 -29.91 -11.41 19.92
N ALA A 99 -29.07 -10.93 20.83
CA ALA A 99 -28.88 -9.51 21.10
C ALA A 99 -27.83 -8.87 20.19
N TYR A 100 -26.78 -9.60 19.81
CA TYR A 100 -25.66 -9.10 19.01
C TYR A 100 -26.10 -8.42 17.71
N PRO A 101 -27.03 -8.97 16.90
CA PRO A 101 -27.48 -8.29 15.66
C PRO A 101 -28.11 -6.91 15.90
N GLY A 102 -28.57 -6.62 17.12
CA GLY A 102 -29.11 -5.33 17.52
C GLY A 102 -28.07 -4.33 18.03
N LEU A 103 -26.80 -4.72 18.14
CA LEU A 103 -25.72 -3.86 18.64
C LEU A 103 -25.52 -2.64 17.74
N VAL A 104 -25.48 -1.47 18.37
CA VAL A 104 -25.15 -0.18 17.75
C VAL A 104 -23.95 0.41 18.49
N VAL A 105 -22.91 0.76 17.73
CA VAL A 105 -21.70 1.36 18.27
C VAL A 105 -21.63 2.80 17.80
N ARG A 106 -21.79 3.79 18.69
CA ARG A 106 -21.59 5.20 18.34
C ARG A 106 -20.32 5.70 19.02
N GLY A 107 -19.46 6.36 18.26
CA GLY A 107 -18.21 6.86 18.80
C GLY A 107 -17.34 7.55 17.76
N ARG A 108 -16.08 7.77 18.13
CA ARG A 108 -15.11 8.53 17.34
C ARG A 108 -14.03 7.64 16.76
N LEU A 109 -13.67 7.83 15.50
CA LEU A 109 -12.59 7.06 14.87
C LEU A 109 -11.27 7.30 15.61
N ALA A 110 -10.62 6.21 16.04
CA ALA A 110 -9.41 6.26 16.87
C ALA A 110 -8.12 5.86 16.11
N ASN A 111 -8.20 5.79 14.77
CA ASN A 111 -7.06 5.53 13.90
C ASN A 111 -6.97 6.63 12.82
N ALA A 112 -5.78 7.15 12.59
CA ALA A 112 -5.46 8.07 11.52
C ALA A 112 -5.34 7.31 10.19
N VAL A 113 -6.48 7.06 9.55
CA VAL A 113 -6.56 6.27 8.32
C VAL A 113 -6.03 7.07 7.13
N ARG A 114 -4.90 6.66 6.56
CA ARG A 114 -4.36 7.27 5.34
C ARG A 114 -5.20 6.89 4.10
N PRO A 115 -5.34 7.79 3.10
CA PRO A 115 -4.69 9.10 2.96
C PRO A 115 -5.30 10.23 3.81
N TRP A 116 -6.48 10.05 4.40
CA TRP A 116 -7.24 11.11 5.08
C TRP A 116 -6.61 11.59 6.40
N GLY A 117 -5.98 10.68 7.16
CA GLY A 117 -5.23 10.98 8.37
C GLY A 117 -6.03 11.76 9.41
N GLU A 118 -5.52 12.94 9.77
CA GLU A 118 -6.13 13.86 10.75
C GLU A 118 -7.52 14.36 10.36
N GLU A 119 -7.89 14.36 9.07
CA GLU A 119 -9.22 14.82 8.62
C GLU A 119 -10.35 13.95 9.21
N VAL A 120 -10.09 12.65 9.36
CA VAL A 120 -11.07 11.65 9.81
C VAL A 120 -10.80 11.14 11.21
N LEU A 121 -9.62 11.41 11.78
CA LEU A 121 -9.32 11.08 13.17
C LEU A 121 -10.25 11.87 14.10
N GLY A 122 -10.91 11.16 15.03
CA GLY A 122 -11.89 11.76 15.92
C GLY A 122 -13.28 12.00 15.28
N ALA A 123 -13.45 11.73 13.99
CA ALA A 123 -14.73 11.86 13.30
C ALA A 123 -15.76 10.87 13.87
N GLU A 124 -17.02 11.30 13.98
CA GLU A 124 -18.09 10.56 14.64
C GLU A 124 -18.81 9.61 13.67
N PHE A 125 -18.84 8.33 14.02
CA PHE A 125 -19.50 7.29 13.24
C PHE A 125 -20.56 6.55 14.05
N THR A 126 -21.45 5.87 13.33
CA THR A 126 -22.35 4.85 13.89
C THR A 126 -22.12 3.53 13.18
N GLY A 127 -21.71 2.54 13.96
CA GLY A 127 -21.51 1.15 13.60
C GLY A 127 -22.75 0.29 13.85
N ARG A 128 -23.07 -0.64 12.96
CA ARG A 128 -24.18 -1.59 13.11
C ARG A 128 -23.77 -2.98 12.61
N ILE A 129 -24.37 -4.03 13.16
CA ILE A 129 -24.19 -5.39 12.66
C ILE A 129 -25.00 -5.58 11.37
N SER A 130 -24.32 -5.92 10.28
CA SER A 130 -24.95 -6.36 9.03
C SER A 130 -24.86 -7.87 8.82
N ASP A 131 -23.80 -8.50 9.32
CA ASP A 131 -23.58 -9.94 9.34
C ASP A 131 -23.27 -10.36 10.80
N PRO A 132 -24.05 -11.26 11.42
CA PRO A 132 -23.79 -11.74 12.78
C PRO A 132 -22.41 -12.40 12.99
N GLY A 133 -21.73 -12.83 11.91
CA GLY A 133 -20.38 -13.39 11.98
C GLY A 133 -19.25 -12.36 11.90
N GLU A 134 -19.57 -11.08 11.68
CA GLU A 134 -18.59 -10.01 11.50
C GLU A 134 -18.71 -8.91 12.56
N LEU A 135 -17.68 -8.07 12.65
CA LEU A 135 -17.67 -6.89 13.50
C LEU A 135 -18.69 -5.84 13.00
N PRO A 136 -19.11 -4.87 13.84
CA PRO A 136 -19.96 -3.78 13.40
C PRO A 136 -19.36 -2.98 12.24
N TYR A 137 -20.13 -2.74 11.19
CA TYR A 137 -19.75 -1.87 10.09
C TYR A 137 -20.12 -0.43 10.38
N LEU A 138 -19.18 0.49 10.17
CA LEU A 138 -19.46 1.92 10.16
C LEU A 138 -20.31 2.25 8.93
N VAL A 139 -21.59 2.51 9.16
CA VAL A 139 -22.59 2.69 8.10
C VAL A 139 -23.09 4.13 7.98
N GLU A 140 -22.77 4.97 8.96
CA GLU A 140 -23.25 6.35 9.04
C GLU A 140 -22.17 7.25 9.65
N GLY A 141 -21.87 8.36 8.98
CA GLY A 141 -20.99 9.43 9.46
C GLY A 141 -21.81 10.61 10.00
N ASN A 142 -21.36 11.23 11.07
CA ASN A 142 -22.10 12.28 11.80
C ASN A 142 -21.47 13.67 11.67
N ASP A 143 -20.34 13.78 10.97
CA ASP A 143 -19.69 15.03 10.59
C ASP A 143 -19.32 15.02 9.10
N PRO A 144 -18.96 16.19 8.52
CA PRO A 144 -18.68 16.28 7.08
C PRO A 144 -17.59 15.35 6.58
N ALA A 145 -16.53 15.10 7.37
CA ALA A 145 -15.42 14.23 6.97
C ALA A 145 -15.87 12.76 6.95
N ALA A 146 -16.59 12.33 7.99
CA ALA A 146 -17.16 10.98 8.07
C ALA A 146 -18.19 10.70 6.96
N VAL A 147 -19.08 11.66 6.69
CA VAL A 147 -20.08 11.56 5.61
C VAL A 147 -19.40 11.43 4.26
N ARG A 148 -18.37 12.24 4.02
CA ARG A 148 -17.59 12.21 2.78
C ARG A 148 -16.87 10.88 2.61
N LEU A 149 -16.22 10.38 3.66
CA LEU A 149 -15.47 9.12 3.63
C LEU A 149 -16.33 7.93 3.18
N LEU A 150 -17.53 7.79 3.74
CA LEU A 150 -18.47 6.70 3.42
C LEU A 150 -19.24 6.95 2.12
N GLY A 151 -19.45 8.22 1.74
CA GLY A 151 -20.29 8.61 0.61
C GLY A 151 -19.57 8.61 -0.74
N GLU A 152 -18.28 8.93 -0.77
CA GLU A 152 -17.49 9.09 -2.00
C GLU A 152 -16.88 7.77 -2.50
N THR A 153 -16.50 7.76 -3.78
CA THR A 153 -15.64 6.72 -4.36
C THR A 153 -14.25 7.30 -4.56
N TRP A 154 -13.24 6.65 -3.99
CA TRP A 154 -11.87 7.14 -3.94
C TRP A 154 -11.00 6.46 -5.00
N ASP A 155 -9.94 7.14 -5.45
CA ASP A 155 -8.98 6.51 -6.35
C ASP A 155 -8.28 5.33 -5.68
N ARG A 156 -8.46 4.14 -6.27
CA ARG A 156 -7.96 2.87 -5.74
C ARG A 156 -6.46 2.91 -5.47
N ASP A 157 -5.67 3.37 -6.44
CA ASP A 157 -4.22 3.29 -6.34
C ASP A 157 -3.69 4.33 -5.36
N HIS A 158 -4.26 5.54 -5.37
CA HIS A 158 -3.94 6.59 -4.39
C HIS A 158 -4.19 6.16 -2.94
N VAL A 159 -5.30 5.45 -2.68
CA VAL A 159 -5.62 4.95 -1.33
C VAL A 159 -4.73 3.75 -0.97
N LEU A 160 -4.71 2.72 -1.82
CA LEU A 160 -3.99 1.47 -1.52
C LEU A 160 -2.47 1.66 -1.42
N ALA A 161 -1.88 2.61 -2.15
CA ALA A 161 -0.45 2.91 -2.07
C ALA A 161 -0.02 3.41 -0.69
N ARG A 162 -0.95 3.90 0.14
CA ARG A 162 -0.64 4.38 1.51
C ARG A 162 -0.46 3.26 2.52
N PHE A 163 -0.76 2.01 2.14
CA PHE A 163 -0.58 0.85 3.01
C PHE A 163 0.75 0.15 2.65
N PRO A 164 1.76 0.21 3.54
CA PRO A 164 3.10 -0.32 3.26
C PRO A 164 3.17 -1.85 3.36
N HIS A 165 2.12 -2.51 3.85
CA HIS A 165 2.09 -3.97 3.97
C HIS A 165 1.82 -4.64 2.61
N PRO A 166 2.18 -5.93 2.44
CA PRO A 166 1.79 -6.71 1.27
C PRO A 166 0.30 -6.63 0.97
N LEU A 167 -0.05 -6.23 -0.25
CA LEU A 167 -1.44 -6.19 -0.72
C LEU A 167 -1.74 -7.36 -1.65
N PRO A 168 -2.98 -7.84 -1.71
CA PRO A 168 -3.37 -8.95 -2.59
C PRO A 168 -3.33 -8.62 -4.08
N VAL A 169 -3.19 -7.34 -4.40
CA VAL A 169 -3.31 -6.79 -5.75
C VAL A 169 -2.14 -5.87 -6.06
N ALA A 170 -1.83 -5.73 -7.35
CA ALA A 170 -0.87 -4.73 -7.80
C ALA A 170 -1.48 -3.32 -7.67
N VAL A 171 -0.64 -2.36 -7.34
CA VAL A 171 -1.04 -0.97 -7.06
C VAL A 171 -0.04 -0.03 -7.70
N ARG A 172 -0.52 1.01 -8.39
CA ARG A 172 0.35 2.10 -8.83
C ARG A 172 0.75 2.95 -7.62
N THR A 173 2.05 3.10 -7.41
CA THR A 173 2.63 3.87 -6.32
C THR A 173 3.26 5.14 -6.89
N ASP A 174 2.85 6.27 -6.33
CA ASP A 174 3.45 7.58 -6.56
C ASP A 174 4.84 7.61 -5.91
N LEU A 175 5.84 8.07 -6.65
CA LEU A 175 7.25 8.16 -6.25
C LEU A 175 7.68 9.62 -6.05
N ASP A 176 6.74 10.56 -6.05
CA ASP A 176 6.90 12.01 -6.15
C ASP A 176 7.36 12.50 -7.54
N GLU A 177 7.36 13.83 -7.73
CA GLU A 177 7.80 14.52 -8.96
C GLU A 177 7.11 14.05 -10.27
N GLY A 178 5.88 13.56 -10.13
CA GLY A 178 5.07 13.01 -11.23
C GLY A 178 5.46 11.60 -11.64
N TRP A 179 6.42 10.97 -10.97
CA TRP A 179 6.81 9.58 -11.22
C TRP A 179 5.86 8.61 -10.51
N SER A 180 5.56 7.50 -11.19
CA SER A 180 4.86 6.37 -10.60
C SER A 180 5.36 5.06 -11.14
N VAL A 181 5.22 4.00 -10.35
CA VAL A 181 5.58 2.63 -10.72
C VAL A 181 4.54 1.66 -10.17
N GLU A 182 4.36 0.53 -10.82
CA GLU A 182 3.54 -0.55 -10.26
C GLU A 182 4.29 -1.26 -9.15
N ARG A 183 3.74 -1.21 -7.93
CA ARG A 183 4.10 -2.13 -6.84
C ARG A 183 3.37 -3.44 -7.06
N THR A 184 4.13 -4.51 -7.25
CA THR A 184 3.60 -5.86 -7.49
C THR A 184 2.77 -6.36 -6.30
N ALA A 185 1.71 -7.13 -6.57
CA ALA A 185 0.96 -7.84 -5.54
C ALA A 185 1.89 -8.65 -4.62
N GLY A 186 1.60 -8.64 -3.33
CA GLY A 186 2.38 -9.31 -2.29
C GLY A 186 3.62 -8.56 -1.82
N PHE A 187 3.92 -7.37 -2.37
CA PHE A 187 5.08 -6.59 -1.97
C PHE A 187 4.73 -5.61 -0.86
N SER A 188 5.57 -5.56 0.18
CA SER A 188 5.59 -4.43 1.10
C SER A 188 6.21 -3.20 0.43
N ALA A 189 6.03 -2.02 1.02
CA ALA A 189 6.67 -0.77 0.62
C ALA A 189 7.32 -0.10 1.82
N ARG A 190 8.47 0.54 1.60
CA ARG A 190 9.15 1.40 2.57
C ARG A 190 10.02 2.40 1.83
N PHE A 191 10.22 3.57 2.42
CA PHE A 191 11.20 4.53 1.93
C PHE A 191 12.46 4.45 2.78
N GLU A 192 13.60 4.12 2.18
CA GLU A 192 14.87 3.96 2.90
C GLU A 192 16.05 4.31 1.99
N ASN A 193 17.02 5.06 2.53
CA ASN A 193 18.21 5.52 1.81
C ASN A 193 17.91 6.36 0.56
N GLY A 194 16.83 7.17 0.59
CA GLY A 194 16.44 8.04 -0.51
C GLY A 194 15.77 7.32 -1.69
N ALA A 195 15.32 6.07 -1.48
CA ALA A 195 14.67 5.26 -2.50
C ALA A 195 13.42 4.58 -1.95
N ASP A 196 12.41 4.45 -2.80
CA ASP A 196 11.27 3.57 -2.55
C ASP A 196 11.69 2.13 -2.75
N GLN A 197 11.48 1.32 -1.72
CA GLN A 197 11.78 -0.10 -1.75
C GLN A 197 10.49 -0.91 -1.63
N PHE A 198 10.31 -1.82 -2.57
CA PHE A 198 9.24 -2.81 -2.57
C PHE A 198 9.83 -4.21 -2.43
N ALA A 199 9.32 -5.03 -1.51
CA ALA A 199 9.93 -6.33 -1.22
C ALA A 199 8.92 -7.44 -0.95
N ALA A 200 9.26 -8.63 -1.43
CA ALA A 200 8.70 -9.92 -1.05
C ALA A 200 9.85 -10.85 -0.56
N ALA A 201 9.54 -12.10 -0.22
CA ALA A 201 10.52 -13.03 0.34
C ALA A 201 11.67 -13.38 -0.62
N ASP A 202 11.38 -13.46 -1.93
CA ASP A 202 12.25 -13.98 -2.98
C ASP A 202 12.72 -12.91 -3.99
N ARG A 203 12.15 -11.70 -3.91
CA ARG A 203 12.46 -10.60 -4.83
C ARG A 203 12.18 -9.22 -4.24
N SER A 204 12.86 -8.22 -4.78
CA SER A 204 12.74 -6.83 -4.37
C SER A 204 12.93 -5.86 -5.55
N VAL A 205 12.40 -4.66 -5.40
CA VAL A 205 12.56 -3.52 -6.29
C VAL A 205 13.00 -2.32 -5.44
N ALA A 206 13.99 -1.57 -5.88
CA ALA A 206 14.34 -0.27 -5.34
C ALA A 206 14.23 0.78 -6.46
N VAL A 207 13.61 1.93 -6.19
CA VAL A 207 13.44 3.01 -7.14
C VAL A 207 13.97 4.31 -6.54
N GLY A 208 14.86 4.97 -7.26
CA GLY A 208 15.42 6.27 -6.89
C GLY A 208 15.16 7.30 -7.98
N LEU A 209 14.91 8.53 -7.58
CA LEU A 209 14.76 9.66 -8.50
C LEU A 209 16.07 10.44 -8.62
N PHE A 210 16.31 10.98 -9.82
CA PHE A 210 17.50 11.75 -10.16
C PHE A 210 17.10 12.97 -10.99
N GLN A 211 17.85 14.05 -10.82
CA GLN A 211 17.70 15.25 -11.63
C GLN A 211 19.06 15.63 -12.21
N ASP A 212 19.11 15.87 -13.52
CA ASP A 212 20.32 16.38 -14.15
C ASP A 212 20.53 17.84 -13.73
N THR A 213 21.75 18.12 -13.27
CA THR A 213 22.20 19.45 -12.88
C THR A 213 23.03 20.13 -13.97
N GLU A 214 23.38 19.42 -15.04
CA GLU A 214 24.15 19.98 -16.16
C GLU A 214 23.23 20.60 -17.23
N PRO A 215 23.28 21.94 -17.44
CA PRO A 215 22.41 22.60 -18.40
C PRO A 215 22.68 22.15 -19.84
N GLY A 216 21.61 21.79 -20.56
CA GLY A 216 21.67 21.49 -22.00
C GLY A 216 22.20 20.10 -22.36
N ARG A 217 22.46 19.23 -21.37
CA ARG A 217 22.77 17.82 -21.62
C ARG A 217 21.52 17.11 -22.17
N THR A 218 21.72 16.21 -23.12
CA THR A 218 20.64 15.38 -23.66
C THR A 218 20.29 14.23 -22.71
N ALA A 219 19.10 13.64 -22.85
CA ALA A 219 18.71 12.46 -22.08
C ALA A 219 19.70 11.29 -22.24
N GLU A 220 20.22 11.04 -23.45
CA GLU A 220 21.27 10.03 -23.68
C GLU A 220 22.59 10.39 -22.99
N GLY A 221 22.97 11.68 -22.99
CA GLY A 221 24.15 12.15 -22.27
C GLY A 221 24.01 11.96 -20.76
N PHE A 222 22.82 12.26 -20.20
CA PHE A 222 22.57 12.07 -18.78
C PHE A 222 22.54 10.59 -18.41
N LEU A 223 21.93 9.75 -19.25
CA LEU A 223 22.00 8.30 -19.10
C LEU A 223 23.45 7.79 -19.08
N ALA A 224 24.31 8.29 -19.98
CA ALA A 224 25.72 7.92 -19.99
C ALA A 224 26.44 8.29 -18.68
N ALA A 225 26.11 9.45 -18.08
CA ALA A 225 26.62 9.85 -16.78
C ALA A 225 26.12 8.94 -15.65
N LEU A 226 24.84 8.56 -15.65
CA LEU A 226 24.28 7.60 -14.68
C LEU A 226 24.95 6.22 -14.76
N LEU A 227 25.39 5.82 -15.96
CA LEU A 227 26.03 4.54 -16.23
C LEU A 227 27.55 4.53 -16.05
N GLU A 228 28.20 5.65 -15.69
CA GLU A 228 29.67 5.77 -15.61
C GLU A 228 30.30 4.69 -14.70
N ARG A 229 29.57 4.28 -13.64
CA ARG A 229 30.02 3.26 -12.68
C ARG A 229 29.30 1.92 -12.82
N ALA A 230 28.54 1.73 -13.90
CA ALA A 230 27.86 0.46 -14.16
C ALA A 230 28.88 -0.65 -14.48
N PRO A 231 28.59 -1.91 -14.13
CA PRO A 231 29.45 -3.03 -14.51
C PRO A 231 29.43 -3.26 -16.03
N GLU A 232 30.45 -3.96 -16.54
CA GLU A 232 30.42 -4.44 -17.92
C GLU A 232 29.29 -5.46 -18.12
N VAL A 233 28.39 -5.15 -19.04
CA VAL A 233 27.21 -5.96 -19.34
C VAL A 233 27.49 -6.84 -20.57
N PRO A 234 27.25 -8.17 -20.52
CA PRO A 234 27.39 -9.03 -21.67
C PRO A 234 26.49 -8.62 -22.86
N GLU A 235 26.94 -8.93 -24.08
CA GLU A 235 26.15 -8.70 -25.28
C GLU A 235 24.78 -9.42 -25.19
N GLY A 236 23.71 -8.71 -25.55
CA GLY A 236 22.34 -9.22 -25.47
C GLY A 236 21.71 -9.19 -24.07
N GLN A 237 22.41 -8.69 -23.04
CA GLN A 237 21.88 -8.53 -21.68
C GLN A 237 21.51 -7.07 -21.34
N HIS A 238 21.10 -6.32 -22.35
CA HIS A 238 20.59 -4.97 -22.20
C HIS A 238 19.43 -4.69 -23.16
N HIS A 239 18.67 -3.65 -22.85
CA HIS A 239 17.60 -3.12 -23.67
C HIS A 239 17.66 -1.61 -23.67
N THR A 240 17.56 -1.00 -24.84
CA THR A 240 17.48 0.46 -24.99
C THR A 240 16.26 0.81 -25.81
N GLU A 241 15.45 1.74 -25.31
CA GLU A 241 14.28 2.28 -25.97
C GLU A 241 14.42 3.81 -26.03
N ARG A 242 14.19 4.39 -27.21
CA ARG A 242 14.16 5.85 -27.40
C ARG A 242 12.72 6.30 -27.52
N LEU A 243 12.34 7.26 -26.69
CA LEU A 243 10.97 7.76 -26.65
C LEU A 243 10.77 8.86 -27.72
N PRO A 244 9.57 8.98 -28.31
CA PRO A 244 9.31 9.93 -29.40
C PRO A 244 9.49 11.41 -29.03
N ASP A 245 9.37 11.72 -27.75
CA ASP A 245 9.53 13.05 -27.13
C ASP A 245 10.99 13.38 -26.78
N GLY A 246 11.93 12.47 -27.05
CA GLY A 246 13.36 12.67 -26.83
C GLY A 246 13.90 12.04 -25.54
N GLY A 247 13.06 11.35 -24.77
CA GLY A 247 13.49 10.56 -23.61
C GLY A 247 14.20 9.27 -24.00
N VAL A 248 14.87 8.64 -23.04
CA VAL A 248 15.52 7.33 -23.23
C VAL A 248 15.22 6.41 -22.04
N ARG A 249 14.94 5.15 -22.33
CA ARG A 249 14.85 4.09 -21.32
C ARG A 249 15.95 3.08 -21.60
N TYR A 250 16.62 2.64 -20.55
CA TYR A 250 17.70 1.67 -20.63
C TYR A 250 17.58 0.68 -19.50
N ALA A 251 17.80 -0.61 -19.78
CA ALA A 251 17.91 -1.64 -18.77
C ALA A 251 19.04 -2.59 -19.11
N PHE A 252 19.66 -3.16 -18.09
CA PHE A 252 20.59 -4.27 -18.22
C PHE A 252 20.40 -5.25 -17.07
N TRP A 253 20.81 -6.48 -17.28
CA TRP A 253 20.66 -7.53 -16.30
C TRP A 253 21.85 -8.48 -16.31
N PHE A 254 22.12 -9.11 -15.18
CA PHE A 254 23.16 -10.12 -15.06
C PHE A 254 22.91 -10.97 -13.80
N ALA A 255 23.68 -12.04 -13.65
CA ALA A 255 23.71 -12.86 -12.43
C ALA A 255 25.09 -12.67 -11.76
N PRO A 256 25.19 -11.97 -10.63
CA PRO A 256 26.45 -11.82 -9.90
C PRO A 256 27.03 -13.19 -9.54
N ARG A 257 28.34 -13.36 -9.73
CA ARG A 257 29.02 -14.65 -9.48
C ARG A 257 29.37 -14.91 -8.01
N ASP A 258 29.18 -13.94 -7.10
CA ASP A 258 29.92 -13.89 -5.83
C ASP A 258 29.09 -13.55 -4.56
N THR A 259 27.88 -14.08 -4.39
CA THR A 259 27.06 -13.79 -3.20
C THR A 259 26.63 -15.02 -2.40
N GLY A 260 27.17 -16.21 -2.69
CA GLY A 260 26.83 -17.46 -1.98
C GLY A 260 25.39 -17.96 -2.17
N ARG A 261 24.54 -17.19 -2.85
CA ARG A 261 23.21 -17.56 -3.37
C ARG A 261 23.08 -17.03 -4.79
N THR A 262 22.51 -17.82 -5.70
CA THR A 262 22.22 -17.34 -7.06
C THR A 262 21.17 -16.24 -6.99
N ARG A 263 21.56 -15.00 -7.28
CA ARG A 263 20.65 -13.87 -7.48
C ARG A 263 20.77 -13.39 -8.92
N HIS A 264 19.66 -12.88 -9.43
CA HIS A 264 19.56 -12.20 -10.71
C HIS A 264 19.21 -10.76 -10.45
N GLU A 265 19.88 -9.86 -11.17
CA GLU A 265 19.74 -8.42 -11.01
C GLU A 265 19.32 -7.80 -12.33
N LEU A 266 18.42 -6.82 -12.27
CA LEU A 266 18.09 -5.94 -13.37
C LEU A 266 18.20 -4.50 -12.87
N THR A 267 19.05 -3.71 -13.53
CA THR A 267 19.18 -2.27 -13.30
C THR A 267 18.62 -1.56 -14.51
N ALA A 268 17.76 -0.58 -14.29
CA ALA A 268 17.10 0.15 -15.35
C ALA A 268 16.96 1.64 -15.03
N TYR A 269 16.82 2.44 -16.07
CA TYR A 269 16.66 3.89 -16.02
C TYR A 269 15.58 4.30 -17.01
N ALA A 270 14.82 5.33 -16.65
CA ALA A 270 14.02 6.13 -17.56
C ALA A 270 14.46 7.59 -17.39
N VAL A 271 14.86 8.23 -18.48
CA VAL A 271 15.37 9.60 -18.50
C VAL A 271 14.52 10.43 -19.44
N GLU A 272 13.95 11.51 -18.90
CA GLU A 272 13.10 12.45 -19.63
C GLU A 272 13.92 13.56 -20.29
N PRO A 273 13.39 14.22 -21.34
CA PRO A 273 14.08 15.31 -22.04
C PRO A 273 14.41 16.53 -21.17
N ASP A 274 13.71 16.72 -20.04
CA ASP A 274 13.90 17.83 -19.11
C ASP A 274 14.94 17.52 -18.01
N GLY A 275 15.63 16.37 -18.11
CA GLY A 275 16.68 15.97 -17.18
C GLY A 275 16.17 15.28 -15.93
N SER A 276 14.86 15.07 -15.77
CA SER A 276 14.35 14.19 -14.70
C SER A 276 14.57 12.72 -15.07
N ALA A 277 14.93 11.89 -14.11
CA ALA A 277 15.13 10.47 -14.32
C ALA A 277 14.70 9.65 -13.11
N ALA A 278 14.32 8.40 -13.39
CA ALA A 278 14.07 7.39 -12.37
C ALA A 278 14.92 6.16 -12.67
N GLY A 279 15.67 5.70 -11.67
CA GLY A 279 16.46 4.48 -11.70
C GLY A 279 15.78 3.39 -10.88
N LEU A 280 15.79 2.17 -11.40
CA LEU A 280 15.09 1.02 -10.84
C LEU A 280 16.04 -0.17 -10.75
N PHE A 281 16.10 -0.81 -9.60
CA PHE A 281 16.91 -2.00 -9.35
C PHE A 281 16.01 -3.14 -8.87
N CYS A 282 15.93 -4.21 -9.65
CA CYS A 282 15.26 -5.46 -9.27
C CYS A 282 16.30 -6.51 -8.87
N SER A 283 16.07 -7.21 -7.77
CA SER A 283 16.81 -8.40 -7.36
C SER A 283 15.83 -9.56 -7.17
N TYR A 284 16.14 -10.74 -7.69
CA TYR A 284 15.26 -11.91 -7.64
C TYR A 284 16.06 -13.22 -7.66
N GLU A 285 15.54 -14.28 -7.03
CA GLU A 285 16.24 -15.58 -6.91
C GLU A 285 16.03 -16.49 -8.14
N ASP A 286 14.83 -16.51 -8.73
CA ASP A 286 14.48 -17.38 -9.88
C ASP A 286 14.66 -16.65 -11.22
N PRO A 287 15.50 -17.15 -12.16
CA PRO A 287 15.67 -16.52 -13.48
C PRO A 287 14.37 -16.39 -14.29
N GLY A 288 13.36 -17.23 -14.01
CA GLY A 288 12.02 -17.10 -14.61
C GLY A 288 11.31 -15.78 -14.28
N GLN A 289 11.73 -15.08 -13.23
CA GLN A 289 11.19 -13.79 -12.80
C GLN A 289 11.76 -12.59 -13.59
N HIS A 290 12.65 -12.83 -14.57
CA HIS A 290 13.16 -11.75 -15.43
C HIS A 290 12.03 -11.01 -16.18
N ALA A 291 11.02 -11.74 -16.64
CA ALA A 291 9.85 -11.14 -17.30
C ALA A 291 9.07 -10.21 -16.35
N TRP A 292 8.99 -10.56 -15.06
CA TRP A 292 8.41 -9.70 -14.02
C TRP A 292 9.24 -8.43 -13.83
N ALA A 293 10.57 -8.53 -13.73
CA ALA A 293 11.42 -7.36 -13.55
C ALA A 293 11.29 -6.37 -14.73
N LEU A 294 11.23 -6.88 -15.96
CA LEU A 294 10.96 -6.06 -17.15
C LEU A 294 9.56 -5.43 -17.14
N HIS A 295 8.55 -6.14 -16.63
CA HIS A 295 7.20 -5.60 -16.48
C HIS A 295 7.18 -4.42 -15.50
N VAL A 296 7.78 -4.57 -14.30
CA VAL A 296 7.86 -3.49 -13.32
C VAL A 296 8.60 -2.29 -13.91
N TRP A 297 9.74 -2.50 -14.57
CA TRP A 297 10.44 -1.41 -15.25
C TRP A 297 9.56 -0.72 -16.29
N ARG A 298 8.83 -1.45 -17.13
CA ARG A 298 7.92 -0.86 -18.14
C ARG A 298 6.71 -0.16 -17.52
N SER A 299 6.37 -0.46 -16.28
CA SER A 299 5.29 0.20 -15.55
C SER A 299 5.67 1.61 -15.06
N LEU A 300 6.98 1.90 -14.97
CA LEU A 300 7.53 3.19 -14.57
C LEU A 300 7.14 4.26 -15.59
N ARG A 301 6.44 5.29 -15.12
CA ARG A 301 5.89 6.36 -15.94
C ARG A 301 6.06 7.68 -15.22
N ARG A 302 6.21 8.75 -15.98
CA ARG A 302 6.10 10.10 -15.47
C ARG A 302 4.89 10.76 -16.13
N GLU A 303 4.02 11.31 -15.31
CA GLU A 303 2.95 12.17 -15.79
C GLU A 303 3.42 13.62 -15.69
N ALA A 304 3.12 14.43 -16.71
CA ALA A 304 3.43 15.85 -16.67
C ALA A 304 2.70 16.46 -15.46
N VAL A 305 3.47 17.05 -14.53
CA VAL A 305 2.88 17.77 -13.40
C VAL A 305 2.11 18.95 -13.97
N VAL A 306 0.79 18.81 -14.09
CA VAL A 306 -0.08 19.94 -14.43
C VAL A 306 -0.06 20.86 -13.23
N THR A 307 0.78 21.89 -13.30
CA THR A 307 0.76 22.98 -12.33
C THR A 307 -0.57 23.72 -12.50
N SER A 308 -1.56 23.34 -11.69
CA SER A 308 -2.77 24.12 -11.51
C SER A 308 -2.35 25.51 -10.99
N ARG A 309 -2.48 26.52 -11.84
CA ARG A 309 -2.29 27.93 -11.51
C ARG A 309 -3.43 28.46 -10.65
#